data_AF-A0A850WSG6-F1
#
_entry.id   AF-A0A850WSG6-F1
#
_cell.length_a   1.000
_cell.length_b   1.000
_cell.length_c   1.000
_cell.angle_alpha   90.00
_cell.angle_beta   90.00
_cell.angle_gamma   90.00
#
_symmetry.space_group_name_H-M   'P 1'
#
loop_
_entity.id
_entity.type
_entity.pdbx_description
1 polymer ?
#
loop_
_entity_poly.entity_id
_entity_poly.type
_entity_poly.pdbx_seq_one_letter_code
_entity_poly.pdbx_strand_id
1 'polypeptide(L)'
;PLGLKKGVLPTQRSSLSNAGGNFFMAGVGFSFIFSWLLMLLVLVTFVLGGNIYMVVCESWRNRQLFQLLDTPGLIPIFNPSGLPGQEGVTTNFSEVYRQCQQDATLWQTLHLDQLVSLDEVLNISQYKAEISMAFEKMNITLSPISLLNQSQKDVLLNASRAGQPPSFTLILEQLDQNVTKEQLSDLAAELEQLADGVGADVRDNLTADARQLRELDKEMQMSFSGPLQSLRENIHLVQEEAAQLEAQTNTALDKASEAQEFLERETANIIKNETRAFLEDLLDLFETYISWAKSSLTGDVARCKPVAQTLDNAETIICDYIVDSMNAFWFSLGWCTFFLLPSIILAVKLAKFYRRMDIADVY
;
A
#
# COMPACT_ATOMS: atom_id res chain seq x y z
N PRO A 1 -4.97 -64.48 -59.78
CA PRO A 1 -4.08 -64.32 -58.61
C PRO A 1 -2.79 -65.14 -58.78
N LEU A 2 -1.63 -64.54 -58.49
CA LEU A 2 -0.34 -65.24 -58.58
C LEU A 2 -0.37 -66.49 -57.69
N GLY A 3 -0.14 -67.67 -58.29
CA GLY A 3 0.03 -68.94 -57.58
C GLY A 3 -1.09 -69.98 -57.76
N LEU A 4 -2.37 -69.58 -57.93
CA LEU A 4 -3.49 -70.53 -58.12
C LEU A 4 -3.84 -70.66 -59.61
N LYS A 5 -3.58 -71.83 -60.20
CA LYS A 5 -3.94 -72.16 -61.60
C LYS A 5 -5.29 -72.90 -61.62
N LYS A 6 -6.25 -72.43 -62.44
CA LYS A 6 -7.56 -73.07 -62.60
C LYS A 6 -7.40 -74.47 -63.23
N GLY A 7 -8.09 -75.49 -62.69
CA GLY A 7 -8.10 -76.85 -63.24
C GLY A 7 -6.96 -77.78 -62.79
N VAL A 8 -6.08 -77.34 -61.88
CA VAL A 8 -4.98 -78.18 -61.36
C VAL A 8 -5.46 -79.05 -60.19
N LEU A 9 -5.09 -80.34 -60.22
CA LEU A 9 -5.37 -81.30 -59.15
C LEU A 9 -4.83 -80.80 -57.80
N PRO A 10 -5.52 -81.05 -56.68
CA PRO A 10 -5.10 -80.58 -55.35
C PRO A 10 -3.67 -80.98 -54.93
N THR A 11 -3.15 -82.09 -55.45
CA THR A 11 -1.79 -82.60 -55.23
C THR A 11 -0.69 -81.84 -55.99
N GLN A 12 -1.05 -81.10 -57.04
CA GLN A 12 -0.11 -80.40 -57.93
C GLN A 12 -0.10 -78.87 -57.78
N ARG A 13 -0.75 -78.33 -56.74
CA ARG A 13 -0.82 -76.87 -56.49
C ARG A 13 0.56 -76.26 -56.26
N SER A 14 0.81 -75.01 -56.63
CA SER A 14 2.13 -74.36 -56.50
C SER A 14 2.55 -74.16 -55.03
N SER A 15 3.86 -74.02 -54.77
CA SER A 15 4.38 -73.73 -53.42
C SER A 15 3.82 -72.42 -52.86
N LEU A 16 3.70 -71.38 -53.71
CA LEU A 16 3.09 -70.09 -53.34
C LEU A 16 1.62 -70.23 -52.92
N SER A 17 0.85 -71.06 -53.62
CA SER A 17 -0.54 -71.36 -53.25
C SER A 17 -0.60 -72.09 -51.90
N ASN A 18 0.29 -73.07 -51.68
CA ASN A 18 0.35 -73.81 -50.43
C ASN A 18 0.73 -72.92 -49.23
N ALA A 19 1.71 -72.02 -49.42
CA ALA A 19 2.08 -71.02 -48.43
C ALA A 19 0.89 -70.11 -48.09
N GLY A 20 0.14 -69.61 -49.08
CA GLY A 20 -1.09 -68.84 -48.84
C GLY A 20 -2.16 -69.60 -48.04
N GLY A 21 -2.36 -70.89 -48.34
CA GLY A 21 -3.25 -71.75 -47.56
C GLY A 21 -2.81 -71.94 -46.11
N ASN A 22 -1.50 -72.09 -45.88
CA ASN A 22 -0.94 -72.17 -44.53
C ASN A 22 -1.05 -70.84 -43.77
N PHE A 23 -0.86 -69.69 -44.43
CA PHE A 23 -1.10 -68.37 -43.85
C PHE A 23 -2.56 -68.17 -43.44
N PHE A 24 -3.53 -68.60 -44.26
CA PHE A 24 -4.95 -68.57 -43.88
C PHE A 24 -5.22 -69.43 -42.64
N MET A 25 -4.66 -70.64 -42.56
CA MET A 25 -4.81 -71.50 -41.37
C MET A 25 -4.11 -70.95 -40.13
N ALA A 26 -2.93 -70.34 -40.28
CA ALA A 26 -2.24 -69.66 -39.18
C ALA A 26 -3.05 -68.45 -38.67
N GLY A 27 -3.63 -67.66 -39.59
CA GLY A 27 -4.52 -66.55 -39.26
C GLY A 27 -5.79 -66.99 -38.56
N VAL A 28 -6.38 -68.12 -38.95
CA VAL A 28 -7.51 -68.75 -38.23
C VAL A 28 -7.09 -69.16 -36.82
N GLY A 29 -5.94 -69.80 -36.66
CA GLY A 29 -5.39 -70.19 -35.36
C GLY A 29 -5.17 -68.98 -34.44
N PHE A 30 -4.53 -67.92 -34.95
CA PHE A 30 -4.31 -66.68 -34.21
C PHE A 30 -5.63 -66.01 -33.83
N SER A 31 -6.57 -65.90 -34.79
CA SER A 31 -7.89 -65.33 -34.55
C SER A 31 -8.65 -66.09 -33.47
N PHE A 32 -8.57 -67.43 -33.44
CA PHE A 32 -9.20 -68.25 -32.42
C PHE A 32 -8.56 -68.05 -31.02
N ILE A 33 -7.23 -68.00 -30.94
CA ILE A 33 -6.50 -67.81 -29.68
C ILE A 33 -6.80 -66.45 -29.05
N PHE A 34 -6.87 -65.38 -29.86
CA PHE A 34 -7.04 -64.00 -29.36
C PHE A 34 -8.48 -63.50 -29.38
N SER A 35 -9.43 -64.20 -30.01
CA SER A 35 -10.83 -63.75 -30.12
C SER A 35 -11.50 -63.56 -28.77
N TRP A 36 -11.26 -64.44 -27.80
CA TRP A 36 -11.85 -64.31 -26.47
C TRP A 36 -11.27 -63.12 -25.69
N LEU A 37 -9.97 -62.83 -25.85
CA LEU A 37 -9.31 -61.66 -25.26
C LEU A 37 -9.84 -60.36 -25.86
N LEU A 38 -9.99 -60.30 -27.20
CA LEU A 38 -10.57 -59.15 -27.88
C LEU A 38 -12.03 -58.94 -27.46
N MET A 39 -12.82 -60.01 -27.37
CA MET A 39 -14.20 -59.94 -26.91
C MET A 39 -14.31 -59.47 -25.45
N LEU A 40 -13.44 -59.97 -24.57
CA LEU A 40 -13.36 -59.52 -23.18
C LEU A 40 -13.00 -58.03 -23.10
N LEU A 41 -12.00 -57.58 -23.86
CA LEU A 41 -11.57 -56.19 -23.89
C LEU A 41 -12.70 -55.26 -24.36
N VAL A 42 -13.40 -55.63 -25.43
CA VAL A 42 -14.56 -54.88 -25.94
C VAL A 42 -15.65 -54.82 -24.88
N LEU A 43 -15.96 -55.93 -24.20
CA LEU A 43 -17.00 -55.97 -23.18
C LEU A 43 -16.67 -55.08 -21.99
N VAL A 44 -15.45 -55.14 -21.47
CA VAL A 44 -15.03 -54.31 -20.32
C VAL A 44 -15.07 -52.82 -20.70
N THR A 45 -14.51 -52.46 -21.84
CA THR A 45 -14.48 -51.05 -22.29
C THR A 45 -15.87 -50.52 -22.67
N PHE A 46 -16.75 -51.35 -23.23
CA PHE A 46 -18.16 -51.02 -23.47
C PHE A 46 -18.91 -50.75 -22.17
N VAL A 47 -18.80 -51.65 -21.19
CA VAL A 47 -19.49 -51.51 -19.91
C VAL A 47 -18.99 -50.26 -19.20
N LEU A 48 -17.67 -50.04 -19.13
CA LEU A 48 -17.13 -48.84 -18.48
C LEU A 48 -17.51 -47.56 -19.25
N GLY A 49 -17.29 -47.51 -20.55
CA GLY A 49 -17.52 -46.31 -21.37
C GLY A 49 -18.98 -45.92 -21.44
N GLY A 50 -19.86 -46.88 -21.71
CA GLY A 50 -21.30 -46.66 -21.77
C GLY A 50 -21.88 -46.22 -20.42
N ASN A 51 -21.47 -46.85 -19.31
CA ASN A 51 -21.98 -46.48 -17.99
C ASN A 51 -21.45 -45.13 -17.52
N ILE A 52 -20.15 -44.85 -17.69
CA ILE A 52 -19.58 -43.54 -17.30
C ILE A 52 -20.22 -42.43 -18.13
N TYR A 53 -20.41 -42.63 -19.44
CA TYR A 53 -21.08 -41.67 -20.29
C TYR A 53 -22.49 -41.35 -19.79
N MET A 54 -23.32 -42.36 -19.53
CA MET A 54 -24.71 -42.14 -19.12
C MET A 54 -24.84 -41.59 -17.69
N VAL A 55 -24.10 -42.17 -16.74
CA VAL A 55 -24.26 -41.85 -15.31
C VAL A 55 -23.53 -40.58 -14.91
N VAL A 56 -22.41 -40.26 -15.55
CA VAL A 56 -21.58 -39.09 -15.18
C VAL A 56 -21.74 -37.98 -16.21
N CYS A 57 -21.36 -38.22 -17.45
CA CYS A 57 -21.28 -37.15 -18.47
C CYS A 57 -22.66 -36.59 -18.85
N GLU A 58 -23.57 -37.46 -19.26
CA GLU A 58 -24.92 -37.04 -19.66
C GLU A 58 -25.72 -36.52 -18.47
N SER A 59 -25.54 -37.11 -17.29
CA SER A 59 -26.20 -36.66 -16.05
C SER A 59 -25.63 -35.32 -15.53
N TRP A 60 -24.35 -35.02 -15.74
CA TRP A 60 -23.74 -33.72 -15.46
C TRP A 60 -24.33 -32.65 -16.38
N ARG A 61 -24.33 -32.90 -17.69
CA ARG A 61 -24.85 -31.96 -18.70
C ARG A 61 -26.35 -31.68 -18.51
N ASN A 62 -27.13 -32.69 -18.15
CA ASN A 62 -28.56 -32.55 -17.87
C ASN A 62 -28.87 -32.09 -16.43
N ARG A 63 -27.83 -31.80 -15.62
CA ARG A 63 -27.92 -31.39 -14.19
C ARG A 63 -28.64 -32.40 -13.28
N GLN A 64 -28.92 -33.61 -13.77
CA GLN A 64 -29.51 -34.69 -12.98
C GLN A 64 -28.55 -35.15 -11.88
N LEU A 65 -27.25 -35.12 -12.15
CA LEU A 65 -26.24 -35.43 -11.14
C LEU A 65 -26.29 -34.42 -9.98
N PHE A 66 -26.58 -33.14 -10.25
CA PHE A 66 -26.64 -32.12 -9.21
C PHE A 66 -27.82 -32.35 -8.26
N GLN A 67 -28.96 -32.82 -8.78
CA GLN A 67 -30.11 -33.22 -7.96
C GLN A 67 -29.78 -34.39 -7.03
N LEU A 68 -28.91 -35.31 -7.47
CA LEU A 68 -28.42 -36.40 -6.63
C LEU A 68 -27.46 -35.89 -5.54
N LEU A 69 -26.54 -34.98 -5.87
CA LEU A 69 -25.65 -34.36 -4.88
C LEU A 69 -26.40 -33.47 -3.87
N ASP A 70 -27.51 -32.85 -4.29
CA ASP A 70 -28.41 -32.08 -3.44
C ASP A 70 -29.27 -32.97 -2.51
N THR A 71 -29.19 -34.31 -2.65
CA THR A 71 -29.93 -35.23 -1.78
C THR A 71 -29.33 -35.21 -0.36
N PRO A 72 -30.14 -34.87 0.67
CA PRO A 72 -29.64 -34.70 2.03
C PRO A 72 -29.02 -36.00 2.56
N GLY A 73 -27.80 -35.90 3.11
CA GLY A 73 -27.05 -37.02 3.68
C GLY A 73 -25.98 -37.64 2.77
N LEU A 74 -25.92 -37.30 1.49
CA LEU A 74 -24.89 -37.79 0.58
C LEU A 74 -23.54 -37.08 0.76
N ILE A 75 -23.58 -35.77 1.00
CA ILE A 75 -22.40 -34.94 1.27
C ILE A 75 -22.62 -34.18 2.58
N PRO A 76 -21.76 -34.39 3.61
CA PRO A 76 -21.95 -33.78 4.93
C PRO A 76 -21.99 -32.25 4.94
N ILE A 77 -21.27 -31.61 4.00
CA ILE A 77 -21.14 -30.14 3.90
C ILE A 77 -22.45 -29.49 3.42
N PHE A 78 -23.26 -30.19 2.63
CA PHE A 78 -24.56 -29.74 2.14
C PHE A 78 -25.73 -30.31 2.97
N ASN A 79 -25.41 -31.03 4.05
CA ASN A 79 -26.41 -31.57 4.97
C ASN A 79 -26.64 -30.58 6.12
N PRO A 80 -27.88 -30.11 6.37
CA PRO A 80 -28.19 -29.19 7.46
C PRO A 80 -27.84 -29.69 8.87
N SER A 81 -27.50 -30.96 9.05
CA SER A 81 -27.23 -31.58 10.35
C SER A 81 -25.75 -31.94 10.60
N GLY A 82 -24.84 -31.62 9.67
CA GLY A 82 -23.44 -32.08 9.69
C GLY A 82 -22.47 -31.23 10.53
N LEU A 83 -22.78 -29.95 10.80
CA LEU A 83 -21.92 -29.04 11.55
C LEU A 83 -22.65 -28.54 12.81
N PRO A 84 -22.04 -28.66 14.01
CA PRO A 84 -22.63 -28.12 15.24
C PRO A 84 -22.72 -26.59 15.14
N GLY A 85 -23.94 -26.05 15.16
CA GLY A 85 -24.25 -24.62 14.99
C GLY A 85 -25.08 -24.27 13.75
N GLN A 86 -25.33 -25.24 12.85
CA GLN A 86 -26.06 -25.03 11.59
C GLN A 86 -27.56 -25.35 11.73
N GLU A 87 -28.30 -24.61 12.55
CA GLU A 87 -29.77 -24.71 12.53
C GLU A 87 -30.35 -23.86 11.39
N GLY A 88 -30.61 -24.47 10.23
CA GLY A 88 -31.49 -23.90 9.20
C GLY A 88 -30.86 -23.43 7.89
N VAL A 89 -29.53 -23.50 7.72
CA VAL A 89 -28.87 -23.09 6.46
C VAL A 89 -28.66 -24.30 5.54
N THR A 90 -29.60 -24.52 4.62
CA THR A 90 -29.48 -25.52 3.54
C THR A 90 -28.89 -24.88 2.29
N THR A 91 -27.61 -25.15 2.00
CA THR A 91 -26.99 -24.77 0.73
C THR A 91 -27.06 -25.95 -0.23
N ASN A 92 -27.76 -25.79 -1.34
CA ASN A 92 -27.81 -26.79 -2.40
C ASN A 92 -26.58 -26.63 -3.30
N PHE A 93 -25.87 -27.71 -3.60
CA PHE A 93 -24.74 -27.72 -4.52
C PHE A 93 -25.12 -27.14 -5.88
N SER A 94 -26.31 -27.43 -6.42
CA SER A 94 -26.75 -26.86 -7.70
C SER A 94 -26.82 -25.33 -7.67
N GLU A 95 -27.25 -24.75 -6.56
CA GLU A 95 -27.35 -23.29 -6.42
C GLU A 95 -25.96 -22.68 -6.21
N VAL A 96 -25.13 -23.32 -5.37
CA VAL A 96 -23.74 -22.94 -5.16
C VAL A 96 -22.98 -22.90 -6.48
N TYR A 97 -23.11 -23.96 -7.28
CA TYR A 97 -22.50 -24.07 -8.59
C TYR A 97 -22.94 -22.95 -9.54
N ARG A 98 -24.26 -22.71 -9.61
CA ARG A 98 -24.85 -21.66 -10.46
C ARG A 98 -24.34 -20.27 -10.10
N GLN A 99 -24.25 -19.94 -8.82
CA GLN A 99 -23.73 -18.66 -8.36
C GLN A 99 -22.24 -18.53 -8.63
N CYS A 100 -21.47 -19.60 -8.47
CA CYS A 100 -20.05 -19.60 -8.83
C CYS A 100 -19.81 -19.39 -10.33
N GLN A 101 -20.65 -19.96 -11.20
CA GLN A 101 -20.59 -19.64 -12.64
C GLN A 101 -20.85 -18.13 -12.91
N GLN A 102 -21.60 -17.45 -12.05
CA GLN A 102 -21.90 -16.01 -12.14
C GLN A 102 -20.84 -15.11 -11.46
N ASP A 103 -19.70 -15.66 -11.03
CA ASP A 103 -18.63 -14.92 -10.34
C ASP A 103 -19.02 -14.38 -8.96
N ALA A 104 -19.97 -15.02 -8.29
CA ALA A 104 -20.28 -14.72 -6.90
C ALA A 104 -19.11 -15.06 -5.96
N THR A 105 -19.10 -14.43 -4.78
CA THR A 105 -18.16 -14.75 -3.71
C THR A 105 -18.64 -15.96 -2.91
N LEU A 106 -17.70 -16.74 -2.38
CA LEU A 106 -18.04 -17.83 -1.45
C LEU A 106 -18.84 -17.34 -0.23
N TRP A 107 -18.62 -16.08 0.20
CA TRP A 107 -19.38 -15.48 1.29
C TRP A 107 -20.88 -15.45 1.00
N GLN A 108 -21.27 -14.94 -0.16
CA GLN A 108 -22.66 -14.88 -0.61
C GLN A 108 -23.20 -16.28 -0.92
N THR A 109 -22.39 -17.10 -1.59
CA THR A 109 -22.81 -18.40 -2.09
C THR A 109 -23.02 -19.45 -1.01
N LEU A 110 -22.26 -19.39 0.07
CA LEU A 110 -22.43 -20.28 1.22
C LEU A 110 -23.31 -19.68 2.32
N HIS A 111 -23.90 -18.50 2.10
CA HIS A 111 -24.70 -17.77 3.10
C HIS A 111 -23.96 -17.62 4.45
N LEU A 112 -22.67 -17.27 4.39
CA LEU A 112 -21.82 -17.15 5.58
C LEU A 112 -22.28 -16.03 6.51
N ASP A 113 -23.06 -15.07 6.01
CA ASP A 113 -23.73 -14.04 6.81
C ASP A 113 -24.67 -14.61 7.89
N GLN A 114 -25.25 -15.79 7.65
CA GLN A 114 -26.12 -16.47 8.61
C GLN A 114 -25.34 -17.25 9.67
N LEU A 115 -24.09 -17.62 9.37
CA LEU A 115 -23.21 -18.35 10.28
C LEU A 115 -22.36 -17.42 11.14
N VAL A 116 -21.92 -16.30 10.56
CA VAL A 116 -21.02 -15.34 11.20
C VAL A 116 -21.48 -13.93 10.90
N SER A 117 -21.94 -13.24 11.93
CA SER A 117 -22.22 -11.80 11.86
C SER A 117 -20.91 -11.01 11.88
N LEU A 118 -20.48 -10.48 10.73
CA LEU A 118 -19.31 -9.58 10.66
C LEU A 118 -19.53 -8.31 11.48
N ASP A 119 -20.79 -7.89 11.66
CA ASP A 119 -21.13 -6.75 12.50
C ASP A 119 -20.88 -6.99 13.98
N GLU A 120 -21.04 -8.22 14.46
CA GLU A 120 -20.71 -8.60 15.83
C GLU A 120 -19.21 -8.83 16.00
N VAL A 121 -18.58 -9.59 15.09
CA VAL A 121 -17.16 -9.95 15.18
C VAL A 121 -16.24 -8.74 15.04
N LEU A 122 -16.57 -7.82 14.14
CA LEU A 122 -15.76 -6.62 13.88
C LEU A 122 -16.34 -5.38 14.57
N ASN A 123 -17.14 -5.56 15.64
CA ASN A 123 -17.68 -4.44 16.38
C ASN A 123 -16.60 -3.79 17.27
N ILE A 124 -16.18 -2.58 16.91
CA ILE A 124 -15.24 -1.79 17.73
C ILE A 124 -15.91 -0.68 18.54
N SER A 125 -17.25 -0.58 18.53
CA SER A 125 -17.96 0.49 19.25
C SER A 125 -17.66 0.49 20.75
N GLN A 126 -17.54 -0.70 21.35
CA GLN A 126 -17.15 -0.84 22.75
C GLN A 126 -15.75 -0.28 23.00
N TYR A 127 -14.77 -0.70 22.22
CA TYR A 127 -13.38 -0.22 22.36
C TYR A 127 -13.28 1.29 22.10
N LYS A 128 -14.00 1.82 21.11
CA LYS A 128 -14.10 3.26 20.83
C LYS A 128 -14.60 4.00 22.08
N ALA A 129 -15.69 3.55 22.69
CA ALA A 129 -16.25 4.16 23.89
C ALA A 129 -15.30 4.07 25.10
N GLU A 130 -14.65 2.92 25.31
CA GLU A 130 -13.68 2.73 26.38
C GLU A 130 -12.45 3.64 26.21
N ILE A 131 -11.91 3.73 25.00
CA ILE A 131 -10.78 4.58 24.64
C ILE A 131 -11.12 6.06 24.84
N SER A 132 -12.28 6.52 24.34
CA SER A 132 -12.73 7.90 24.56
C SER A 132 -12.95 8.22 26.04
N MET A 133 -13.53 7.30 26.82
CA MET A 133 -13.69 7.48 28.26
C MET A 133 -12.36 7.50 29.02
N ALA A 134 -11.41 6.64 28.64
CA ALA A 134 -10.08 6.62 29.23
C ALA A 134 -9.33 7.93 28.95
N PHE A 135 -9.48 8.47 27.74
CA PHE A 135 -8.91 9.75 27.34
C PHE A 135 -9.52 10.93 28.11
N GLU A 136 -10.84 10.98 28.31
CA GLU A 136 -11.47 12.06 29.09
C GLU A 136 -11.02 12.09 30.55
N LYS A 137 -10.68 10.92 31.11
CA LYS A 137 -10.16 10.79 32.48
C LYS A 137 -8.67 11.11 32.58
N MET A 138 -7.97 11.31 31.47
CA MET A 138 -6.54 11.61 31.46
C MET A 138 -6.29 13.04 31.92
N ASN A 139 -5.57 13.17 33.04
CA ASN A 139 -5.06 14.46 33.51
C ASN A 139 -3.64 14.67 32.97
N ILE A 140 -3.45 15.72 32.18
CA ILE A 140 -2.15 16.10 31.65
C ILE A 140 -1.44 16.95 32.69
N THR A 141 -0.49 16.36 33.41
CA THR A 141 0.40 17.09 34.33
C THR A 141 1.64 17.52 33.57
N LEU A 142 1.76 18.81 33.29
CA LEU A 142 3.01 19.38 32.80
C LEU A 142 3.93 19.66 33.98
N SER A 143 5.23 19.43 33.77
CA SER A 143 6.22 19.96 34.71
C SER A 143 6.14 21.49 34.71
N PRO A 144 6.32 22.16 35.86
CA PRO A 144 6.29 23.61 35.93
C PRO A 144 7.38 24.17 35.00
N ILE A 145 6.96 24.82 33.93
CA ILE A 145 7.84 25.55 33.04
C ILE A 145 8.15 26.86 33.76
N SER A 146 9.41 27.29 33.82
CA SER A 146 9.76 28.64 34.27
C SER A 146 10.72 29.24 33.26
N LEU A 147 10.28 30.25 32.51
CA LEU A 147 11.13 30.99 31.58
C LEU A 147 12.16 31.83 32.34
N LEU A 148 11.68 32.63 33.29
CA LEU A 148 12.48 33.54 34.11
C LEU A 148 11.92 33.57 35.53
N ASN A 149 12.75 33.19 36.49
CA ASN A 149 12.44 33.33 37.91
C ASN A 149 12.47 34.80 38.32
N GLN A 150 11.80 35.15 39.43
CA GLN A 150 11.75 36.53 39.92
C GLN A 150 13.14 37.14 40.12
N SER A 151 14.09 36.37 40.67
CA SER A 151 15.47 36.83 40.84
C SER A 151 16.16 37.19 39.52
N GLN A 152 15.88 36.46 38.44
CA GLN A 152 16.44 36.75 37.11
C GLN A 152 15.82 38.00 36.51
N LYS A 153 14.51 38.20 36.70
CA LYS A 153 13.81 39.43 36.28
C LYS A 153 14.39 40.65 37.02
N ASP A 154 14.56 40.54 38.34
CA ASP A 154 15.12 41.59 39.17
C ASP A 154 16.56 41.93 38.77
N VAL A 155 17.39 40.92 38.46
CA VAL A 155 18.77 41.14 38.00
C VAL A 155 18.80 41.89 36.67
N LEU A 156 17.97 41.52 35.69
CA LEU A 156 17.92 42.20 34.39
C LEU A 156 17.47 43.66 34.54
N LEU A 157 16.43 43.89 35.35
CA LEU A 157 15.87 45.22 35.58
C LEU A 157 16.82 46.11 36.40
N ASN A 158 17.55 45.54 37.36
CA ASN A 158 18.58 46.26 38.09
C ASN A 158 19.80 46.56 37.22
N ALA A 159 20.19 45.63 36.33
CA ALA A 159 21.29 45.85 35.39
C ALA A 159 20.96 46.97 34.39
N SER A 160 19.73 47.01 33.86
CA SER A 160 19.29 48.08 32.94
C SER A 160 19.24 49.45 33.63
N ARG A 161 18.83 49.49 34.91
CA ARG A 161 18.83 50.71 35.73
C ARG A 161 20.24 51.15 36.13
N ALA A 162 21.13 50.21 36.43
CA ALA A 162 22.53 50.51 36.75
C ALA A 162 23.29 51.05 35.53
N GLY A 163 22.83 50.73 34.32
CA GLY A 163 23.37 51.28 33.06
C GLY A 163 22.93 52.73 32.77
N GLN A 164 22.08 53.35 33.61
CA GLN A 164 21.66 54.73 33.39
C GLN A 164 22.82 55.71 33.64
N PRO A 165 23.13 56.59 32.68
CA PRO A 165 24.16 57.59 32.86
C PRO A 165 23.76 58.63 33.93
N PRO A 166 24.73 59.33 34.53
CA PRO A 166 24.43 60.48 35.36
C PRO A 166 23.73 61.58 34.53
N SER A 167 23.04 62.50 35.22
CA SER A 167 22.47 63.68 34.55
C SER A 167 23.60 64.54 33.96
N PHE A 168 23.63 64.61 32.63
CA PHE A 168 24.54 65.47 31.87
C PHE A 168 23.98 66.89 31.66
N THR A 169 22.88 67.27 32.30
CA THR A 169 22.20 68.56 32.05
C THR A 169 23.13 69.75 32.24
N LEU A 170 23.89 69.78 33.35
CA LEU A 170 24.86 70.84 33.63
C LEU A 170 26.05 70.83 32.66
N ILE A 171 26.45 69.64 32.19
CA ILE A 171 27.57 69.50 31.24
C ILE A 171 27.16 69.99 29.86
N LEU A 172 25.95 69.65 29.41
CA LEU A 172 25.38 70.16 28.16
C LEU A 172 25.22 71.69 28.21
N GLU A 173 24.73 72.23 29.33
CA GLU A 173 24.63 73.69 29.53
C GLU A 173 26.00 74.39 29.47
N GLN A 174 27.04 73.76 30.04
CA GLN A 174 28.41 74.27 29.96
C GLN A 174 29.01 74.16 28.55
N LEU A 175 28.67 73.11 27.79
CA LEU A 175 29.08 72.92 26.40
C LEU A 175 28.43 73.89 25.42
N ASP A 176 27.30 74.48 25.81
CA ASP A 176 26.61 75.53 25.05
C ASP A 176 27.21 76.93 25.30
N GLN A 177 28.11 77.08 26.27
CA GLN A 177 28.83 78.33 26.52
C GLN A 177 30.05 78.48 25.60
N ASN A 178 30.40 79.74 25.28
CA ASN A 178 31.64 80.05 24.58
C ASN A 178 32.86 79.67 25.44
N VAL A 179 33.91 79.16 24.79
CA VAL A 179 35.17 78.75 25.45
C VAL A 179 35.85 79.93 26.17
N THR A 180 35.69 81.14 25.62
CA THR A 180 36.18 82.39 26.19
C THR A 180 35.01 83.30 26.58
N LYS A 181 35.21 84.11 27.63
CA LYS A 181 34.21 85.09 28.09
C LYS A 181 33.86 86.14 27.03
N GLU A 182 34.85 86.51 26.22
CA GLU A 182 34.74 87.41 25.07
C GLU A 182 35.34 86.71 23.86
N GLN A 183 34.83 86.97 22.65
CA GLN A 183 35.42 86.39 21.45
C GLN A 183 36.81 87.00 21.25
N LEU A 184 37.85 86.16 21.17
CA LEU A 184 39.22 86.62 20.99
C LEU A 184 39.39 87.45 19.70
N SER A 185 38.56 87.17 18.69
CA SER A 185 38.44 87.97 17.46
C SER A 185 37.96 89.40 17.70
N ASP A 186 37.01 89.60 18.62
CA ASP A 186 36.45 90.91 18.96
C ASP A 186 37.47 91.72 19.76
N LEU A 187 38.10 91.10 20.75
CA LEU A 187 39.20 91.70 21.51
C LEU A 187 40.38 92.08 20.60
N ALA A 188 40.73 91.24 19.64
CA ALA A 188 41.77 91.56 18.64
C ALA A 188 41.37 92.78 17.78
N ALA A 189 40.10 92.91 17.40
CA ALA A 189 39.60 94.06 16.64
C ALA A 189 39.63 95.36 17.48
N GLU A 190 39.30 95.28 18.76
CA GLU A 190 39.40 96.42 19.69
C GLU A 190 40.86 96.89 19.88
N LEU A 191 41.81 95.96 20.00
CA LEU A 191 43.23 96.29 20.09
C LEU A 191 43.75 96.98 18.82
N GLU A 192 43.31 96.55 17.63
CA GLU A 192 43.65 97.21 16.36
C GLU A 192 43.04 98.61 16.27
N GLN A 193 41.79 98.77 16.70
CA GLN A 193 41.13 100.08 16.74
C GLN A 193 41.83 101.04 17.71
N LEU A 194 42.34 100.53 18.84
CA LEU A 194 43.12 101.32 19.79
C LEU A 194 44.50 101.69 19.23
N ALA A 195 45.09 100.80 18.41
CA ALA A 195 46.38 101.01 17.77
C ALA A 195 46.38 102.21 16.78
N ASP A 196 45.24 102.51 16.16
CA ASP A 196 45.07 103.65 15.24
C ASP A 196 45.21 105.04 15.93
N GLY A 197 45.03 105.11 17.25
CA GLY A 197 45.04 106.35 18.03
C GLY A 197 46.33 106.67 18.81
N VAL A 198 47.37 105.83 18.70
CA VAL A 198 48.59 105.91 19.54
C VAL A 198 49.88 106.07 18.73
N GLY A 199 50.99 106.38 19.42
CA GLY A 199 52.32 106.52 18.80
C GLY A 199 52.89 105.21 18.25
N ALA A 200 53.80 105.29 17.27
CA ALA A 200 54.27 104.15 16.47
C ALA A 200 54.75 102.93 17.27
N ASP A 201 55.49 103.15 18.37
CA ASP A 201 56.03 102.09 19.22
C ASP A 201 54.92 101.29 19.96
N VAL A 202 53.85 101.98 20.38
CA VAL A 202 52.70 101.34 21.05
C VAL A 202 51.77 100.66 20.03
N ARG A 203 51.61 101.27 18.85
CA ARG A 203 50.80 100.72 17.75
C ARG A 203 51.32 99.36 17.29
N ASP A 204 52.63 99.22 17.11
CA ASP A 204 53.22 97.98 16.60
C ASP A 204 53.06 96.82 17.62
N ASN A 205 53.13 97.13 18.92
CA ASN A 205 52.86 96.17 20.00
C ASN A 205 51.38 95.76 20.04
N LEU A 206 50.43 96.71 20.02
CA LEU A 206 48.99 96.41 20.01
C LEU A 206 48.58 95.59 18.77
N THR A 207 49.17 95.87 17.60
CA THR A 207 48.93 95.12 16.37
C THR A 207 49.54 93.71 16.44
N ALA A 208 50.68 93.54 17.12
CA ALA A 208 51.28 92.22 17.35
C ALA A 208 50.44 91.38 18.32
N ASP A 209 49.93 91.96 19.40
CA ASP A 209 49.05 91.31 20.37
C ASP A 209 47.70 90.91 19.72
N ALA A 210 47.11 91.79 18.90
CA ALA A 210 45.92 91.46 18.12
C ALA A 210 46.14 90.27 17.16
N ARG A 211 47.31 90.19 16.52
CA ARG A 211 47.67 89.06 15.67
C ARG A 211 47.83 87.76 16.47
N GLN A 212 48.44 87.83 17.65
CA GLN A 212 48.56 86.67 18.55
C GLN A 212 47.19 86.18 19.03
N LEU A 213 46.27 87.09 19.38
CA LEU A 213 44.90 86.73 19.76
C LEU A 213 44.15 86.01 18.64
N ARG A 214 44.30 86.43 17.39
CA ARG A 214 43.68 85.74 16.24
C ARG A 214 44.31 84.37 15.95
N GLU A 215 45.62 84.23 16.11
CA GLU A 215 46.27 82.92 15.96
C GLU A 215 45.82 81.96 17.06
N LEU A 216 45.71 82.46 18.30
CA LEU A 216 45.20 81.71 19.44
C LEU A 216 43.73 81.31 19.24
N ASP A 217 42.88 82.22 18.75
CA ASP A 217 41.47 81.94 18.41
C ASP A 217 41.37 80.82 17.38
N LYS A 218 42.17 80.89 16.31
CA LYS A 218 42.22 79.86 15.27
C LYS A 218 42.72 78.52 15.80
N GLU A 219 43.76 78.52 16.64
CA GLU A 219 44.30 77.30 17.26
C GLU A 219 43.27 76.67 18.22
N MET A 220 42.56 77.49 18.99
CA MET A 220 41.50 77.06 19.90
C MET A 220 40.30 76.49 19.13
N GLN A 221 39.88 77.15 18.04
CA GLN A 221 38.80 76.67 17.17
C GLN A 221 39.16 75.31 16.55
N MET A 222 40.40 75.15 16.04
CA MET A 222 40.85 73.88 15.47
C MET A 222 40.99 72.77 16.50
N SER A 223 41.38 73.09 17.74
CA SER A 223 41.66 72.09 18.78
C SER A 223 40.40 71.67 19.57
N PHE A 224 39.45 72.57 19.80
CA PHE A 224 38.31 72.31 20.71
C PHE A 224 36.97 72.10 20.00
N SER A 225 36.72 72.69 18.83
CA SER A 225 35.39 72.60 18.17
C SER A 225 34.96 71.16 17.87
N GLY A 226 35.86 70.34 17.30
CA GLY A 226 35.62 68.94 17.00
C GLY A 226 35.37 68.08 18.25
N PRO A 227 36.27 68.07 19.24
CA PRO A 227 36.09 67.32 20.48
C PRO A 227 34.84 67.74 21.28
N LEU A 228 34.51 69.03 21.35
CA LEU A 228 33.32 69.51 22.06
C LEU A 228 32.03 69.07 21.36
N GLN A 229 31.99 69.15 20.03
CA GLN A 229 30.85 68.65 19.24
C GLN A 229 30.69 67.13 19.38
N SER A 230 31.79 66.39 19.30
CA SER A 230 31.77 64.93 19.50
C SER A 230 31.35 64.56 20.92
N LEU A 231 31.77 65.30 21.94
CA LEU A 231 31.32 65.09 23.32
C LEU A 231 29.81 65.33 23.45
N ARG A 232 29.26 66.39 22.85
CA ARG A 232 27.81 66.66 22.82
C ARG A 232 27.04 65.51 22.18
N GLU A 233 27.48 65.05 21.01
CA GLU A 233 26.84 63.94 20.28
C GLU A 233 26.91 62.63 21.08
N ASN A 234 28.08 62.30 21.65
CA ASN A 234 28.25 61.12 22.49
C ASN A 234 27.38 61.16 23.76
N ILE A 235 27.22 62.33 24.38
CA ILE A 235 26.32 62.50 25.54
C ILE A 235 24.88 62.19 25.15
N HIS A 236 24.39 62.76 24.04
CA HIS A 236 23.03 62.49 23.56
C HIS A 236 22.83 61.02 23.20
N LEU A 237 23.79 60.41 22.49
CA LEU A 237 23.75 59.00 22.12
C LEU A 237 23.69 58.08 23.34
N VAL A 238 24.54 58.33 24.35
CA VAL A 238 24.53 57.55 25.60
C VAL A 238 23.21 57.72 26.37
N GLN A 239 22.64 58.93 26.40
CA GLN A 239 21.34 59.17 27.03
C GLN A 239 20.19 58.43 26.32
N GLU A 240 20.19 58.44 24.99
CA GLU A 240 19.19 57.75 24.18
C GLU A 240 19.32 56.22 24.29
N GLU A 241 20.53 55.68 24.10
CA GLU A 241 20.77 54.23 24.17
C GLU A 241 20.48 53.68 25.57
N ALA A 242 20.83 54.41 26.64
CA ALA A 242 20.53 53.99 28.00
C ALA A 242 19.02 53.97 28.29
N ALA A 243 18.27 54.99 27.85
CA ALA A 243 16.82 55.02 27.98
C ALA A 243 16.18 53.88 27.17
N GLN A 244 16.68 53.62 25.96
CA GLN A 244 16.23 52.52 25.11
C GLN A 244 16.52 51.16 25.75
N LEU A 245 17.67 50.98 26.40
CA LEU A 245 18.03 49.74 27.09
C LEU A 245 17.02 49.39 28.20
N GLU A 246 16.64 50.36 29.03
CA GLU A 246 15.62 50.15 30.08
C GLU A 246 14.25 49.84 29.47
N ALA A 247 13.83 50.59 28.44
CA ALA A 247 12.56 50.35 27.76
C ALA A 247 12.49 48.96 27.11
N GLN A 248 13.55 48.53 26.42
CA GLN A 248 13.64 47.21 25.81
C GLN A 248 13.69 46.10 26.85
N THR A 249 14.40 46.31 27.96
CA THR A 249 14.45 45.34 29.06
C THR A 249 13.07 45.13 29.67
N ASN A 250 12.35 46.21 29.97
CA ASN A 250 10.97 46.12 30.47
C ASN A 250 10.05 45.40 29.48
N THR A 251 10.10 45.78 28.20
CA THR A 251 9.30 45.13 27.15
C THR A 251 9.60 43.63 27.03
N ALA A 252 10.87 43.24 27.13
CA ALA A 252 11.27 41.83 27.08
C ALA A 252 10.79 41.04 28.31
N LEU A 253 10.84 41.65 29.50
CA LEU A 253 10.34 41.06 30.74
C LEU A 253 8.81 40.89 30.72
N ASP A 254 8.08 41.86 30.15
CA ASP A 254 6.63 41.78 29.97
C ASP A 254 6.27 40.65 29.01
N LYS A 255 6.89 40.59 27.83
CA LYS A 255 6.69 39.48 26.87
C LYS A 255 7.05 38.11 27.45
N ALA A 256 8.11 38.03 28.24
CA ALA A 256 8.48 36.79 28.92
C ALA A 256 7.42 36.37 29.95
N SER A 257 6.78 37.33 30.62
CA SER A 257 5.70 37.08 31.58
C SER A 257 4.41 36.66 30.88
N GLU A 258 4.04 37.30 29.77
CA GLU A 258 2.90 36.89 28.93
C GLU A 258 3.10 35.47 28.37
N ALA A 259 4.31 35.15 27.90
CA ALA A 259 4.64 33.81 27.41
C ALA A 259 4.57 32.76 28.52
N GLN A 260 5.03 33.10 29.74
CA GLN A 260 4.94 32.24 30.91
C GLN A 260 3.47 31.93 31.25
N GLU A 261 2.60 32.95 31.30
CA GLU A 261 1.16 32.77 31.58
C GLU A 261 0.46 31.93 30.50
N PHE A 262 0.79 32.16 29.23
CA PHE A 262 0.26 31.36 28.13
C PHE A 262 0.67 29.88 28.28
N LEU A 263 1.94 29.62 28.60
CA LEU A 263 2.41 28.24 28.75
C LEU A 263 1.73 27.53 29.93
N GLU A 264 1.57 28.20 31.06
CA GLU A 264 0.88 27.65 32.23
C GLU A 264 -0.61 27.38 31.98
N ARG A 265 -1.30 28.28 31.25
CA ARG A 265 -2.76 28.20 31.07
C ARG A 265 -3.18 27.34 29.88
N GLU A 266 -2.52 27.50 28.73
CA GLU A 266 -3.00 26.95 27.46
C GLU A 266 -2.32 25.64 27.08
N THR A 267 -1.09 25.37 27.52
CA THR A 267 -0.32 24.21 27.05
C THR A 267 -1.03 22.89 27.36
N ALA A 268 -1.59 22.74 28.56
CA ALA A 268 -2.36 21.54 28.92
C ALA A 268 -3.58 21.35 28.01
N ASN A 269 -4.29 22.44 27.68
CA ASN A 269 -5.46 22.41 26.81
C ASN A 269 -5.09 22.09 25.37
N ILE A 270 -3.99 22.68 24.87
CA ILE A 270 -3.47 22.41 23.53
C ILE A 270 -3.09 20.92 23.41
N ILE A 271 -2.29 20.39 24.34
CA ILE A 271 -1.91 18.97 24.31
C ILE A 271 -3.17 18.08 24.39
N LYS A 272 -4.14 18.41 25.25
CA LYS A 272 -5.40 17.66 25.34
C LYS A 272 -6.17 17.67 24.02
N ASN A 273 -6.29 18.83 23.37
CA ASN A 273 -7.02 18.95 22.11
C ASN A 273 -6.31 18.25 20.95
N GLU A 274 -4.99 18.45 20.80
CA GLU A 274 -4.19 17.79 19.76
C GLU A 274 -4.18 16.26 19.94
N THR A 275 -4.07 15.78 21.18
CA THR A 275 -4.13 14.34 21.44
C THR A 275 -5.53 13.77 21.19
N ARG A 276 -6.59 14.55 21.46
CA ARG A 276 -7.97 14.15 21.12
C ARG A 276 -8.15 14.02 19.61
N ALA A 277 -7.71 15.02 18.85
CA ALA A 277 -7.79 15.01 17.39
C ALA A 277 -7.04 13.78 16.81
N PHE A 278 -5.81 13.53 17.29
CA PHE A 278 -5.05 12.35 16.89
C PHE A 278 -5.77 11.03 17.21
N LEU A 279 -6.42 10.94 18.37
CA LEU A 279 -7.17 9.75 18.78
C LEU A 279 -8.40 9.53 17.91
N GLU A 280 -9.13 10.61 17.58
CA GLU A 280 -10.29 10.57 16.68
C GLU A 280 -9.89 10.13 15.28
N ASP A 281 -8.80 10.67 14.72
CA ASP A 281 -8.25 10.26 13.42
C ASP A 281 -7.88 8.76 13.40
N LEU A 282 -7.25 8.28 14.47
CA LEU A 282 -6.87 6.87 14.60
C LEU A 282 -8.10 5.96 14.68
N LEU A 283 -9.14 6.35 15.42
CA LEU A 283 -10.40 5.61 15.50
C LEU A 283 -11.14 5.60 14.16
N ASP A 284 -11.15 6.71 13.43
CA ASP A 284 -11.75 6.81 12.09
C ASP A 284 -11.03 5.90 11.07
N LEU A 285 -9.70 5.79 11.17
CA LEU A 285 -8.92 4.86 10.35
C LEU A 285 -9.31 3.40 10.62
N PHE A 286 -9.53 3.02 11.88
CA PHE A 286 -10.00 1.68 12.21
C PHE A 286 -11.43 1.42 11.69
N GLU A 287 -12.34 2.39 11.82
CA GLU A 287 -13.70 2.28 11.29
C GLU A 287 -13.70 2.11 9.76
N THR A 288 -12.90 2.92 9.07
CA THR A 288 -12.71 2.85 7.63
C THR A 288 -12.14 1.49 7.21
N TYR A 289 -11.12 1.00 7.91
CA TYR A 289 -10.52 -0.30 7.62
C TYR A 289 -11.50 -1.46 7.84
N ILE A 290 -12.28 -1.43 8.91
CA ILE A 290 -13.31 -2.45 9.18
C ILE A 290 -14.39 -2.43 8.10
N SER A 291 -14.85 -1.24 7.71
CA SER A 291 -15.82 -1.09 6.61
C SER A 291 -15.28 -1.67 5.30
N TRP A 292 -14.03 -1.34 4.97
CA TRP A 292 -13.34 -1.93 3.82
C TRP A 292 -13.25 -3.45 3.94
N ALA A 293 -12.82 -3.99 5.08
CA ALA A 293 -12.67 -5.42 5.30
C ALA A 293 -14.00 -6.16 5.15
N LYS A 294 -15.10 -5.62 5.70
CA LYS A 294 -16.46 -6.14 5.51
C LYS A 294 -16.84 -6.18 4.03
N SER A 295 -16.68 -5.05 3.33
CA SER A 295 -17.01 -4.97 1.90
C SER A 295 -16.17 -5.95 1.07
N SER A 296 -14.86 -6.01 1.30
CA SER A 296 -13.97 -6.92 0.57
C SER A 296 -14.25 -8.38 0.86
N LEU A 297 -14.48 -8.78 2.12
CA LEU A 297 -14.81 -10.17 2.46
C LEU A 297 -16.14 -10.63 1.84
N THR A 298 -17.12 -9.74 1.77
CA THR A 298 -18.45 -10.05 1.22
C THR A 298 -18.51 -9.98 -0.29
N GLY A 299 -17.76 -9.09 -0.94
CA GLY A 299 -17.91 -8.77 -2.37
C GLY A 299 -16.72 -9.10 -3.29
N ASP A 300 -15.48 -9.07 -2.78
CA ASP A 300 -14.29 -9.09 -3.64
C ASP A 300 -13.36 -10.28 -3.41
N VAL A 301 -13.30 -10.78 -2.18
CA VAL A 301 -12.43 -11.89 -1.77
C VAL A 301 -13.14 -13.22 -2.03
N ALA A 302 -12.35 -14.24 -2.39
CA ALA A 302 -12.83 -15.61 -2.56
C ALA A 302 -13.98 -15.75 -3.59
N ARG A 303 -13.86 -15.09 -4.75
CA ARG A 303 -14.72 -15.36 -5.91
C ARG A 303 -14.59 -16.81 -6.36
N CYS A 304 -15.72 -17.48 -6.61
CA CYS A 304 -15.72 -18.93 -6.85
C CYS A 304 -15.85 -19.34 -8.33
N LYS A 305 -15.81 -18.39 -9.27
CA LYS A 305 -15.76 -18.68 -10.71
C LYS A 305 -14.62 -19.62 -11.13
N PRO A 306 -13.38 -19.48 -10.63
CA PRO A 306 -12.30 -20.40 -10.99
C PRO A 306 -12.59 -21.84 -10.58
N VAL A 307 -13.31 -22.04 -9.48
CA VAL A 307 -13.72 -23.37 -9.00
C VAL A 307 -14.75 -23.98 -9.96
N ALA A 308 -15.80 -23.22 -10.31
CA ALA A 308 -16.79 -23.69 -11.29
C ALA A 308 -16.15 -24.03 -12.64
N GLN A 309 -15.25 -23.17 -13.13
CA GLN A 309 -14.51 -23.41 -14.37
C GLN A 309 -13.62 -24.66 -14.31
N THR A 310 -13.00 -24.93 -13.16
CA THR A 310 -12.18 -26.13 -12.98
C THR A 310 -13.04 -27.39 -13.05
N LEU A 311 -14.24 -27.36 -12.48
CA LEU A 311 -15.20 -28.46 -12.58
C LEU A 311 -15.71 -28.66 -14.00
N ASP A 312 -16.11 -27.58 -14.69
CA ASP A 312 -16.50 -27.64 -16.11
C ASP A 312 -15.36 -28.22 -16.97
N ASN A 313 -14.13 -27.75 -16.77
CA ASN A 313 -12.97 -28.26 -17.51
C ASN A 313 -12.68 -29.73 -17.20
N ALA A 314 -12.80 -30.15 -15.94
CA ALA A 314 -12.60 -31.53 -15.55
C ALA A 314 -13.64 -32.46 -16.19
N GLU A 315 -14.90 -32.03 -16.23
CA GLU A 315 -15.96 -32.75 -16.94
C GLU A 315 -15.64 -32.86 -18.42
N THR A 316 -15.28 -31.76 -19.08
CA THR A 316 -14.94 -31.77 -20.52
C THR A 316 -13.78 -32.72 -20.81
N ILE A 317 -12.73 -32.72 -19.99
CA ILE A 317 -11.58 -33.64 -20.15
C ILE A 317 -12.03 -35.10 -20.00
N ILE A 318 -12.79 -35.41 -18.97
CA ILE A 318 -13.21 -36.79 -18.70
C ILE A 318 -14.19 -37.27 -19.78
N CYS A 319 -15.16 -36.45 -20.14
CA CYS A 319 -16.27 -36.85 -21.00
C CYS A 319 -15.88 -36.80 -22.48
N ASP A 320 -15.39 -35.67 -22.97
CA ASP A 320 -15.15 -35.47 -24.40
C ASP A 320 -13.82 -36.08 -24.86
N TYR A 321 -12.81 -36.18 -23.98
CA TYR A 321 -11.52 -36.74 -24.36
C TYR A 321 -11.36 -38.19 -23.93
N ILE A 322 -11.66 -38.55 -22.69
CA ILE A 322 -11.41 -39.92 -22.19
C ILE A 322 -12.54 -40.86 -22.56
N VAL A 323 -13.78 -40.54 -22.16
CA VAL A 323 -14.93 -41.42 -22.32
C VAL A 323 -15.31 -41.56 -23.79
N ASP A 324 -15.36 -40.47 -24.55
CA ASP A 324 -15.63 -40.53 -25.99
C ASP A 324 -14.55 -41.28 -26.77
N SER A 325 -13.26 -41.11 -26.43
CA SER A 325 -12.18 -41.91 -27.03
C SER A 325 -12.32 -43.40 -26.69
N MET A 326 -12.64 -43.72 -25.44
CA MET A 326 -12.89 -45.10 -25.02
C MET A 326 -14.12 -45.69 -25.73
N ASN A 327 -15.14 -44.87 -25.98
CA ASN A 327 -16.32 -45.24 -26.74
C ASN A 327 -16.00 -45.55 -28.19
N ALA A 328 -15.23 -44.69 -28.86
CA ALA A 328 -14.74 -44.93 -30.21
C ALA A 328 -13.84 -46.18 -30.29
N PHE A 329 -13.02 -46.42 -29.27
CA PHE A 329 -12.13 -47.56 -29.19
C PHE A 329 -12.89 -48.89 -29.12
N TRP A 330 -13.82 -49.05 -28.18
CA TRP A 330 -14.58 -50.30 -28.07
C TRP A 330 -15.49 -50.52 -29.27
N PHE A 331 -16.06 -49.44 -29.83
CA PHE A 331 -16.91 -49.52 -31.03
C PHE A 331 -16.11 -50.05 -32.22
N SER A 332 -14.89 -49.53 -32.43
CA SER A 332 -13.99 -49.98 -33.51
C SER A 332 -13.56 -51.44 -33.32
N LEU A 333 -13.11 -51.81 -32.13
CA LEU A 333 -12.71 -53.19 -31.82
C LEU A 333 -13.89 -54.17 -31.87
N GLY A 334 -15.08 -53.72 -31.47
CA GLY A 334 -16.31 -54.50 -31.57
C GLY A 334 -16.62 -54.87 -33.02
N TRP A 335 -16.48 -53.91 -33.93
CA TRP A 335 -16.66 -54.14 -35.37
C TRP A 335 -15.59 -55.08 -35.95
N CYS A 336 -14.33 -54.93 -35.55
CA CYS A 336 -13.27 -55.88 -35.91
C CYS A 336 -13.61 -57.30 -35.44
N THR A 337 -14.11 -57.44 -34.21
CA THR A 337 -14.49 -58.74 -33.64
C THR A 337 -15.70 -59.33 -34.37
N PHE A 338 -16.69 -58.50 -34.72
CA PHE A 338 -17.87 -58.91 -35.48
C PHE A 338 -17.48 -59.48 -36.85
N PHE A 339 -16.56 -58.82 -37.57
CA PHE A 339 -16.08 -59.31 -38.88
C PHE A 339 -15.05 -60.42 -38.80
N LEU A 340 -14.42 -60.65 -37.65
CA LEU A 340 -13.46 -61.74 -37.47
C LEU A 340 -14.15 -63.11 -37.60
N LEU A 341 -15.39 -63.26 -37.13
CA LEU A 341 -16.17 -64.51 -37.24
C LEU A 341 -16.43 -64.96 -38.70
N PRO A 342 -17.04 -64.13 -39.59
CA PRO A 342 -17.20 -64.51 -40.99
C PRO A 342 -15.85 -64.65 -41.71
N SER A 343 -14.84 -63.87 -41.32
CA SER A 343 -13.49 -63.98 -41.89
C SER A 343 -12.84 -65.33 -41.59
N ILE A 344 -13.03 -65.89 -40.38
CA ILE A 344 -12.55 -67.25 -40.06
C ILE A 344 -13.20 -68.28 -40.99
N ILE A 345 -14.52 -68.22 -41.18
CA ILE A 345 -15.25 -69.19 -42.03
C ILE A 345 -14.72 -69.12 -43.47
N LEU A 346 -14.56 -67.91 -44.01
CA LEU A 346 -14.03 -67.70 -45.35
C LEU A 346 -12.57 -68.16 -45.45
N ALA A 347 -11.73 -67.88 -44.46
CA ALA A 347 -10.34 -68.28 -44.43
C ALA A 347 -10.17 -69.81 -44.40
N VAL A 348 -10.99 -70.53 -43.62
CA VAL A 348 -10.99 -72.01 -43.60
C VAL A 348 -11.41 -72.58 -44.96
N LYS A 349 -12.47 -72.02 -45.57
CA LYS A 349 -12.93 -72.46 -46.90
C LYS A 349 -11.87 -72.19 -47.97
N LEU A 350 -11.27 -71.01 -47.97
CA LEU A 350 -10.20 -70.63 -48.89
C LEU A 350 -8.93 -71.46 -48.68
N ALA A 351 -8.55 -71.75 -47.44
CA ALA A 351 -7.39 -72.59 -47.13
C ALA A 351 -7.50 -73.97 -47.80
N LYS A 352 -8.70 -74.56 -47.83
CA LYS A 352 -8.96 -75.82 -48.56
C LYS A 352 -8.68 -75.73 -50.06
N PHE A 353 -8.92 -74.57 -50.68
CA PHE A 353 -8.67 -74.34 -52.11
C PHE A 353 -7.21 -73.96 -52.43
N TYR A 354 -6.45 -73.46 -51.46
CA TYR A 354 -5.08 -73.00 -51.68
C TYR A 354 -4.01 -74.03 -51.25
N ARG A 355 -4.26 -74.82 -50.20
CA ARG A 355 -3.30 -75.80 -49.65
C ARG A 355 -3.11 -77.00 -50.58
N ARG A 356 -1.87 -77.47 -50.75
CA ARG A 356 -1.57 -78.71 -51.48
C ARG A 356 -1.95 -79.91 -50.59
N MET A 357 -2.64 -80.89 -51.15
CA MET A 357 -2.99 -82.14 -50.43
C MET A 357 -2.03 -83.25 -50.83
N ASP A 358 -1.70 -84.16 -49.91
CA ASP A 358 -0.78 -85.27 -50.20
C ASP A 358 -1.45 -86.40 -50.98
N ILE A 359 -2.78 -86.53 -50.89
CA ILE A 359 -3.58 -87.54 -51.56
C ILE A 359 -4.72 -86.83 -52.31
N ALA A 360 -5.00 -87.27 -53.53
CA ALA A 360 -6.21 -86.89 -54.26
C ALA A 360 -7.26 -87.97 -54.03
N ASP A 361 -8.41 -87.62 -53.45
CA ASP A 361 -9.58 -88.50 -53.45
C ASP A 361 -10.06 -88.63 -54.90
N VAL A 362 -9.63 -89.70 -55.57
CA VAL A 362 -10.16 -90.12 -56.86
C VAL A 362 -11.36 -90.99 -56.56
N TYR A 363 -12.56 -90.47 -56.82
CA TYR A 363 -13.77 -91.30 -56.96
C TYR A 363 -14.01 -91.59 -58.43
#